data_AF-A0A2N3WW22-F1
#
_entry.id   AF-A0A2N3WW22-F1
#
_cell.length_a   1.000
_cell.length_b   1.000
_cell.length_c   1.000
_cell.angle_alpha   90.00
_cell.angle_beta   90.00
_cell.angle_gamma   90.00
#
_symmetry.space_group_name_H-M   'P 1'
#
loop_
_entity.id
_entity.type
_entity.pdbx_description
1 polymer ?
#
loop_
_entity_poly.entity_id
_entity_poly.type
_entity_poly.pdbx_seq_one_letter_code
_entity_poly.pdbx_strand_id
1 'polypeptide(L)'
;MGSAGSDRLMKSIIAKLAEALAVEGFTQCEALDRHGEAQPGKRYPRWRHAWFAADIDGLLGVRQAVMASLTLDRDGCIGLFGWAYVMSGVVGQVRAELPFDALESAADGSVPAPVDSVTFGTFRYPQNVSRAKIWVAVEADIDSGVVEFMDYVRGDVRGWFGQMSTITDLLARAREPRLSALDRSNPNPERLRAVVILALLAGRVQDVVSLMDWYRGRDQFHDWDSAERVAAFDAAISVRFPEYATARLA
;
A
#
# COMPACT_ATOMS: atom_id res chain seq x y z
N MET A 1 -32.20 -3.89 -7.12
CA MET A 1 -31.52 -3.83 -8.44
C MET A 1 -31.12 -5.25 -8.84
N GLY A 2 -31.23 -5.65 -10.12
CA GLY A 2 -30.76 -6.97 -10.57
C GLY A 2 -29.23 -7.03 -10.70
N SER A 3 -28.63 -8.23 -10.71
CA SER A 3 -27.17 -8.43 -10.78
C SER A 3 -26.50 -7.75 -11.98
N ALA A 4 -27.18 -7.67 -13.13
CA ALA A 4 -26.72 -6.96 -14.31
C ALA A 4 -26.74 -5.43 -14.14
N GLY A 5 -27.69 -4.89 -13.36
CA GLY A 5 -27.76 -3.46 -13.04
C GLY A 5 -26.62 -3.03 -12.13
N SER A 6 -26.33 -3.83 -11.09
CA SER A 6 -25.22 -3.56 -10.17
C SER A 6 -23.85 -3.65 -10.86
N ASP A 7 -23.66 -4.59 -11.80
CA ASP A 7 -22.43 -4.67 -12.59
C ASP A 7 -22.25 -3.43 -13.49
N ARG A 8 -23.32 -2.95 -14.12
CA ARG A 8 -23.30 -1.71 -14.90
C ARG A 8 -22.95 -0.52 -14.00
N LEU A 9 -23.57 -0.43 -12.84
CA LEU A 9 -23.33 0.66 -11.88
C LEU A 9 -21.86 0.68 -11.43
N MET A 10 -21.28 -0.46 -11.06
CA MET A 10 -19.85 -0.54 -10.70
C MET A 10 -18.95 -0.09 -11.85
N LYS A 11 -19.23 -0.50 -13.09
CA LYS A 11 -18.45 -0.08 -14.26
C LYS A 11 -18.52 1.42 -14.49
N SER A 12 -19.70 2.02 -14.34
CA SER A 12 -19.89 3.46 -14.45
C SER A 12 -19.13 4.23 -13.37
N ILE A 13 -19.14 3.75 -12.12
CA ILE A 13 -18.33 4.32 -11.03
C ILE A 13 -16.84 4.26 -11.38
N ILE A 14 -16.33 3.11 -11.83
CA ILE A 14 -14.91 2.95 -12.20
C ILE A 14 -14.53 3.90 -13.34
N ALA A 15 -15.36 4.02 -14.38
CA ALA A 15 -15.11 4.94 -15.48
C ALA A 15 -15.04 6.40 -15.02
N LYS A 16 -15.95 6.83 -14.15
CA LYS A 16 -15.93 8.18 -13.57
C LYS A 16 -14.74 8.44 -12.65
N LEU A 17 -14.34 7.45 -11.86
CA LEU A 17 -13.11 7.51 -11.08
C LEU A 17 -11.89 7.63 -11.99
N ALA A 18 -11.83 6.88 -13.09
CA ALA A 18 -10.73 6.96 -14.05
C ALA A 18 -10.60 8.37 -14.66
N GLU A 19 -11.72 8.97 -15.09
CA GLU A 19 -11.76 10.36 -15.58
C GLU A 19 -11.23 11.35 -14.52
N ALA A 20 -11.72 11.24 -13.28
CA ALA A 20 -11.36 12.15 -12.20
C ALA A 20 -9.90 11.99 -11.73
N LEU A 21 -9.40 10.75 -11.64
CA LEU A 21 -8.04 10.42 -11.22
C LEU A 21 -7.00 10.74 -12.30
N ALA A 22 -7.39 10.69 -13.58
CA ALA A 22 -6.52 11.13 -14.68
C ALA A 22 -6.14 12.62 -14.56
N VAL A 23 -7.05 13.47 -14.08
CA VAL A 23 -6.77 14.89 -13.80
C VAL A 23 -5.71 15.05 -12.71
N GLU A 24 -5.63 14.09 -11.79
CA GLU A 24 -4.64 14.05 -10.70
C GLU A 24 -3.34 13.34 -11.09
N GLY A 25 -3.18 12.96 -12.37
CA GLY A 25 -1.98 12.30 -12.91
C GLY A 25 -1.95 10.78 -12.74
N PHE A 26 -3.01 10.17 -12.22
CA PHE A 26 -3.10 8.71 -12.10
C PHE A 26 -3.66 8.08 -13.39
N THR A 27 -3.11 6.94 -13.78
CA THR A 27 -3.62 6.13 -14.88
C THR A 27 -4.21 4.84 -14.35
N GLN A 28 -5.37 4.43 -14.86
CA GLN A 28 -5.93 3.12 -14.53
C GLN A 28 -4.97 2.03 -14.99
N CYS A 29 -4.65 1.11 -14.09
CA CYS A 29 -3.74 0.00 -14.37
C CYS A 29 -4.36 -1.32 -13.93
N GLU A 30 -3.67 -2.41 -14.29
CA GLU A 30 -4.02 -3.73 -13.78
C GLU A 30 -3.82 -3.79 -12.26
N ALA A 31 -4.42 -4.81 -11.62
CA ALA A 31 -4.20 -5.06 -10.20
C ALA A 31 -2.71 -5.14 -9.86
N LEU A 32 -2.28 -4.25 -8.96
CA LEU A 32 -0.89 -4.19 -8.50
C LEU A 32 -0.61 -5.17 -7.35
N ASP A 33 -1.64 -5.83 -6.83
CA ASP A 33 -1.56 -6.83 -5.77
C ASP A 33 -2.30 -8.13 -6.15
N ARG A 34 -2.37 -9.08 -5.22
CA ARG A 34 -3.04 -10.38 -5.44
C ARG A 34 -4.57 -10.31 -5.34
N HIS A 35 -5.15 -9.14 -5.13
CA HIS A 35 -6.59 -8.99 -5.23
C HIS A 35 -6.95 -8.74 -6.69
N GLY A 36 -7.33 -9.83 -7.39
CA GLY A 36 -7.79 -9.73 -8.78
C GLY A 36 -8.87 -8.66 -8.94
N GLU A 37 -8.91 -7.95 -10.08
CA GLU A 37 -9.76 -6.76 -10.27
C GLU A 37 -11.28 -7.02 -10.17
N ALA A 38 -11.72 -8.27 -10.34
CA ALA A 38 -13.10 -8.67 -10.19
C ALA A 38 -13.19 -10.08 -9.63
N GLN A 39 -14.32 -10.41 -9.01
CA GLN A 39 -14.58 -11.77 -8.51
C GLN A 39 -14.38 -12.84 -9.59
N PRO A 40 -13.37 -13.73 -9.47
CA PRO A 40 -13.04 -14.69 -10.52
C PRO A 40 -14.19 -15.67 -10.81
N GLY A 41 -14.38 -16.01 -12.09
CA GLY A 41 -15.39 -16.99 -12.53
C GLY A 41 -16.83 -16.52 -12.39
N LYS A 42 -17.09 -15.24 -12.09
CA LYS A 42 -18.44 -14.69 -11.96
C LYS A 42 -18.75 -13.71 -13.08
N ARG A 43 -19.86 -13.96 -13.79
CA ARG A 43 -20.39 -13.07 -14.83
C ARG A 43 -20.84 -11.71 -14.27
N TYR A 44 -21.41 -11.71 -13.06
CA TYR A 44 -21.81 -10.52 -12.33
C TYR A 44 -21.14 -10.56 -10.96
N PRO A 45 -19.94 -9.97 -10.83
CA PRO A 45 -19.16 -10.06 -9.60
C PRO A 45 -19.84 -9.26 -8.48
N ARG A 46 -19.76 -9.76 -7.25
CA ARG A 46 -20.23 -9.01 -6.06
C ARG A 46 -19.24 -7.94 -5.60
N TRP A 47 -18.03 -7.96 -6.12
CA TRP A 47 -17.01 -6.98 -5.80
C TRP A 47 -16.07 -6.78 -6.98
N ARG A 48 -15.51 -5.57 -7.07
CA ARG A 48 -14.49 -5.16 -8.05
C ARG A 48 -13.47 -4.27 -7.36
N HIS A 49 -12.20 -4.42 -7.72
CA HIS A 49 -11.13 -3.50 -7.36
C HIS A 49 -10.68 -2.77 -8.63
N ALA A 50 -10.61 -1.45 -8.56
CA ALA A 50 -10.04 -0.62 -9.62
C ALA A 50 -8.77 0.05 -9.11
N TRP A 51 -7.68 -0.13 -9.85
CA TRP A 51 -6.36 0.37 -9.50
C TRP A 51 -5.97 1.53 -10.40
N PHE A 52 -5.39 2.55 -9.78
CA PHE A 52 -4.91 3.73 -10.47
C PHE A 52 -3.53 4.06 -9.92
N ALA A 53 -2.55 4.26 -10.79
CA ALA A 53 -1.17 4.48 -10.39
C ALA A 53 -0.54 5.68 -11.10
N ALA A 54 0.38 6.34 -10.41
CA ALA A 54 1.25 7.38 -10.93
C ALA A 54 2.67 7.14 -10.43
N ASP A 55 3.66 7.50 -11.25
CA ASP A 55 5.05 7.41 -10.83
C ASP A 55 5.37 8.53 -9.83
N ILE A 56 6.33 8.28 -8.94
CA ILE A 56 6.84 9.31 -8.03
C ILE A 56 8.14 9.84 -8.62
N ASP A 57 8.16 11.14 -8.93
CA ASP A 57 9.34 11.80 -9.45
C ASP A 57 10.52 11.64 -8.47
N GLY A 58 11.67 11.22 -8.99
CA GLY A 58 12.90 11.06 -8.19
C GLY A 58 13.02 9.75 -7.40
N LEU A 59 12.00 8.89 -7.40
CA LEU A 59 12.06 7.54 -6.81
C LEU A 59 11.91 6.46 -7.88
N LEU A 60 13.02 6.07 -8.50
CA LEU A 60 13.03 5.09 -9.59
C LEU A 60 12.41 3.76 -9.15
N GLY A 61 11.40 3.31 -9.90
CA GLY A 61 10.73 2.03 -9.63
C GLY A 61 9.80 2.05 -8.42
N VAL A 62 9.43 3.24 -7.93
CA VAL A 62 8.41 3.46 -6.90
C VAL A 62 7.23 4.23 -7.49
N ARG A 63 6.01 3.77 -7.19
CA ARG A 63 4.77 4.35 -7.69
C ARG A 63 3.84 4.63 -6.52
N GLN A 64 3.08 5.71 -6.63
CA GLN A 64 1.90 5.93 -5.80
C GLN A 64 0.70 5.28 -6.49
N ALA A 65 -0.18 4.64 -5.71
CA ALA A 65 -1.38 4.02 -6.24
C ALA A 65 -2.59 4.24 -5.33
N VAL A 66 -3.75 4.35 -5.95
CA VAL A 66 -5.05 4.40 -5.30
C VAL A 66 -5.84 3.19 -5.76
N MET A 67 -6.44 2.47 -4.81
CA MET A 67 -7.38 1.38 -5.09
C MET A 67 -8.77 1.77 -4.63
N ALA A 68 -9.75 1.62 -5.52
CA ALA A 68 -11.16 1.66 -5.18
C ALA A 68 -11.71 0.23 -5.09
N SER A 69 -12.19 -0.20 -3.92
CA SER A 69 -12.99 -1.42 -3.78
C SER A 69 -14.46 -1.09 -3.81
N LEU A 70 -15.16 -1.69 -4.78
CA LEU A 70 -16.58 -1.60 -4.97
C LEU A 70 -17.17 -2.94 -4.54
N THR A 71 -18.05 -2.93 -3.55
CA THR A 71 -18.70 -4.15 -3.05
C THR A 71 -20.21 -3.97 -3.07
N LEU A 72 -20.91 -4.91 -3.69
CA LEU A 72 -22.36 -5.03 -3.67
C LEU A 72 -22.81 -5.47 -2.28
N ASP A 73 -23.71 -4.71 -1.67
CA ASP A 73 -24.36 -5.10 -0.42
C ASP A 73 -25.59 -5.98 -0.65
N ARG A 74 -26.34 -6.24 0.43
CA ARG A 74 -27.55 -7.09 0.38
C ARG A 74 -28.75 -6.38 -0.24
N ASP A 75 -28.78 -5.05 -0.20
CA ASP A 75 -29.89 -4.22 -0.68
C ASP A 75 -29.70 -3.80 -2.16
N GLY A 76 -28.53 -4.09 -2.71
CA GLY A 76 -28.18 -3.83 -4.10
C GLY A 76 -27.40 -2.53 -4.30
N CYS A 77 -27.01 -1.85 -3.21
CA CYS A 77 -26.17 -0.66 -3.22
C CYS A 77 -24.70 -1.05 -3.37
N ILE A 78 -23.93 -0.16 -3.97
CA ILE A 78 -22.49 -0.31 -4.10
C ILE A 78 -21.82 0.46 -2.98
N GLY A 79 -21.12 -0.26 -2.10
CA GLY A 79 -20.19 0.35 -1.15
C GLY A 79 -18.84 0.55 -1.83
N LEU A 80 -18.43 1.81 -1.97
CA LEU A 80 -17.13 2.25 -2.46
C LEU A 80 -16.20 2.55 -1.27
N PHE A 81 -15.01 1.96 -1.26
CA PHE A 81 -13.99 2.19 -0.25
C PHE A 81 -12.63 2.40 -0.89
N GLY A 82 -11.80 3.26 -0.31
CA GLY A 82 -10.52 3.68 -0.88
C GLY A 82 -9.31 3.27 -0.05
N TRP A 83 -8.22 2.94 -0.75
CA TRP A 83 -6.89 2.73 -0.19
C TRP A 83 -5.87 3.52 -1.00
N ALA A 84 -4.81 3.93 -0.32
CA ALA A 84 -3.61 4.51 -0.93
C ALA A 84 -2.41 3.61 -0.63
N TYR A 85 -1.52 3.48 -1.61
CA TYR A 85 -0.35 2.62 -1.57
C TYR A 85 0.86 3.34 -2.14
N VAL A 86 2.02 3.07 -1.54
CA VAL A 86 3.31 3.27 -2.19
C VAL A 86 3.83 1.89 -2.56
N MET A 87 4.08 1.65 -3.84
CA MET A 87 4.39 0.32 -4.39
C MET A 87 5.77 0.35 -5.05
N SER A 88 6.52 -0.76 -4.99
CA SER A 88 7.75 -0.90 -5.75
C SER A 88 7.93 -2.30 -6.32
N GLY A 89 8.21 -2.35 -7.64
CA GLY A 89 8.51 -3.59 -8.34
C GLY A 89 9.82 -4.21 -7.89
N VAL A 90 10.85 -3.38 -7.71
CA VAL A 90 12.20 -3.84 -7.33
C VAL A 90 12.21 -4.38 -5.89
N VAL A 91 11.43 -3.78 -4.98
CA VAL A 91 11.24 -4.32 -3.64
C VAL A 91 10.62 -5.72 -3.70
N GLY A 92 9.59 -5.91 -4.52
CA GLY A 92 8.96 -7.23 -4.68
C GLY A 92 9.94 -8.29 -5.20
N GLN A 93 10.78 -7.93 -6.18
CA GLN A 93 11.82 -8.81 -6.72
C GLN A 93 12.84 -9.21 -5.65
N VAL A 94 13.42 -8.24 -4.93
CA VAL A 94 14.40 -8.53 -3.88
C VAL A 94 13.79 -9.37 -2.78
N ARG A 95 12.56 -9.05 -2.33
CA ARG A 95 11.89 -9.81 -1.27
C ARG A 95 11.60 -11.25 -1.67
N ALA A 96 11.31 -11.53 -2.95
CA ALA A 96 11.10 -12.89 -3.45
C ALA A 96 12.37 -13.76 -3.39
N GLU A 97 13.55 -13.15 -3.34
CA GLU A 97 14.85 -13.83 -3.22
C GLU A 97 15.25 -14.11 -1.75
N LEU A 98 14.60 -13.44 -0.78
CA LEU A 98 14.93 -13.57 0.64
C LEU A 98 14.32 -14.83 1.25
N PRO A 99 14.98 -15.44 2.25
CA PRO A 99 14.45 -16.61 2.92
C PRO A 99 13.20 -16.25 3.76
N PHE A 100 12.34 -17.24 3.98
CA PHE A 100 11.04 -17.03 4.65
C PHE A 100 11.17 -16.50 6.09
N ASP A 101 12.20 -16.91 6.81
CA ASP A 101 12.51 -16.47 8.17
C ASP A 101 12.97 -15.00 8.23
N ALA A 102 13.49 -14.44 7.14
CA ALA A 102 13.83 -13.03 7.00
C ALA A 102 12.63 -12.12 6.74
N LEU A 103 11.44 -12.65 6.46
CA LEU A 103 10.23 -11.90 6.12
C LEU A 103 9.16 -12.05 7.20
N GLU A 104 8.24 -11.09 7.31
CA GLU A 104 7.13 -11.14 8.28
C GLU A 104 6.00 -12.08 7.86
N SER A 105 5.86 -12.36 6.56
CA SER A 105 5.01 -13.42 6.03
C SER A 105 5.75 -14.18 4.93
N ALA A 106 5.17 -15.29 4.45
CA ALA A 106 5.60 -15.81 3.16
C ALA A 106 5.51 -14.65 2.17
N ALA A 107 6.58 -14.40 1.41
CA ALA A 107 6.50 -13.56 0.24
C ALA A 107 5.39 -14.17 -0.63
N ASP A 108 4.19 -13.64 -0.52
CA ASP A 108 3.26 -13.67 -1.61
C ASP A 108 4.07 -12.96 -2.70
N GLY A 109 4.66 -13.62 -3.69
CA GLY A 109 5.40 -12.96 -4.76
C GLY A 109 4.57 -11.98 -5.60
N SER A 110 3.82 -11.06 -4.97
CA SER A 110 3.26 -9.87 -5.60
C SER A 110 4.40 -8.98 -6.06
N VAL A 111 4.34 -8.65 -7.35
CA VAL A 111 5.17 -7.65 -7.97
C VAL A 111 4.21 -6.73 -8.71
N PRO A 112 4.13 -5.44 -8.34
CA PRO A 112 4.92 -4.75 -7.32
C PRO A 112 4.51 -5.09 -5.87
N ALA A 113 5.43 -4.90 -4.93
CA ALA A 113 5.16 -5.08 -3.49
C ALA A 113 4.83 -3.74 -2.81
N PRO A 114 3.93 -3.72 -1.82
CA PRO A 114 3.66 -2.52 -1.03
C PRO A 114 4.86 -2.14 -0.15
N VAL A 115 5.26 -0.87 -0.24
CA VAL A 115 6.22 -0.21 0.65
C VAL A 115 5.48 0.35 1.86
N ASP A 116 4.37 1.05 1.64
CA ASP A 116 3.44 1.46 2.70
C ASP A 116 2.02 1.48 2.13
N SER A 117 1.02 1.37 3.01
CA SER A 117 -0.39 1.42 2.63
C SER A 117 -1.26 1.99 3.74
N VAL A 118 -2.32 2.68 3.34
CA VAL A 118 -3.29 3.28 4.25
C VAL A 118 -4.69 3.24 3.65
N THR A 119 -5.69 2.99 4.51
CA THR A 119 -7.10 3.10 4.09
C THR A 119 -7.56 4.54 4.20
N PHE A 120 -8.47 4.98 3.34
CA PHE A 120 -9.02 6.35 3.41
C PHE A 120 -9.69 6.61 4.77
N GLY A 121 -10.33 5.58 5.33
CA GLY A 121 -10.95 5.64 6.65
C GLY A 121 -9.98 5.91 7.80
N THR A 122 -8.69 5.59 7.65
CA THR A 122 -7.68 5.84 8.68
C THR A 122 -7.52 7.34 8.98
N PHE A 123 -7.66 8.21 7.98
CA PHE A 123 -7.46 9.65 8.15
C PHE A 123 -8.53 10.32 9.00
N ARG A 124 -9.81 10.01 8.72
CA ARG A 124 -10.96 10.68 9.36
C ARG A 124 -11.62 9.86 10.46
N TYR A 125 -11.51 8.53 10.38
CA TYR A 125 -12.18 7.59 11.28
C TYR A 125 -11.23 6.48 11.78
N PRO A 126 -10.11 6.81 12.42
CA PRO A 126 -9.08 5.82 12.80
C PRO A 126 -9.56 4.70 13.72
N GLN A 127 -10.68 4.91 14.44
CA GLN A 127 -11.30 3.90 15.32
C GLN A 127 -12.38 3.06 14.61
N ASN A 128 -12.87 3.51 13.46
CA ASN A 128 -13.87 2.80 12.68
C ASN A 128 -13.74 3.18 11.21
N VAL A 129 -12.71 2.64 10.57
CA VAL A 129 -12.35 2.97 9.18
C VAL A 129 -13.50 2.71 8.21
N SER A 130 -14.37 1.74 8.52
CA SER A 130 -15.54 1.39 7.68
C SER A 130 -16.55 2.54 7.51
N ARG A 131 -16.50 3.56 8.38
CA ARG A 131 -17.32 4.78 8.24
C ARG A 131 -16.97 5.61 7.02
N ALA A 132 -15.78 5.44 6.44
CA ALA A 132 -15.41 6.09 5.17
C ALA A 132 -15.96 5.35 3.94
N LYS A 133 -16.83 4.35 4.11
CA LYS A 133 -17.50 3.71 2.98
C LYS A 133 -18.54 4.68 2.40
N ILE A 134 -18.40 4.95 1.12
CA ILE A 134 -19.29 5.78 0.32
C ILE A 134 -20.34 4.86 -0.31
N TRP A 135 -21.61 5.25 -0.26
CA TRP A 135 -22.71 4.43 -0.76
C TRP A 135 -23.30 5.01 -2.04
N VAL A 136 -23.34 4.21 -3.10
CA VAL A 136 -23.95 4.57 -4.39
C VAL A 136 -25.10 3.59 -4.64
N ALA A 137 -26.34 4.07 -4.55
CA ALA A 137 -27.53 3.22 -4.69
C ALA A 137 -28.04 3.20 -6.13
N VAL A 138 -27.97 4.33 -6.83
CA VAL A 138 -28.43 4.49 -8.21
C VAL A 138 -27.44 5.28 -9.07
N GLU A 139 -27.66 5.30 -10.38
CA GLU A 139 -26.80 6.03 -11.33
C GLU A 139 -26.70 7.54 -11.02
N ALA A 140 -27.77 8.13 -10.48
CA ALA A 140 -27.78 9.54 -10.08
C ALA A 140 -26.83 9.86 -8.90
N ASP A 141 -26.45 8.86 -8.09
CA ASP A 141 -25.57 9.05 -6.93
C ASP A 141 -24.08 8.94 -7.30
N ILE A 142 -23.76 8.53 -8.53
CA ILE A 142 -22.38 8.26 -8.96
C ILE A 142 -21.52 9.50 -8.80
N ASP A 143 -21.97 10.64 -9.31
CA ASP A 143 -21.18 11.88 -9.31
C ASP A 143 -20.89 12.33 -7.87
N SER A 144 -21.87 12.27 -6.97
CA SER A 144 -21.65 12.56 -5.55
C SER A 144 -20.65 11.59 -4.90
N GLY A 145 -20.76 10.29 -5.19
CA GLY A 145 -19.85 9.30 -4.62
C GLY A 145 -18.42 9.45 -5.12
N VAL A 146 -18.25 9.84 -6.40
CA VAL A 146 -16.95 10.14 -6.99
C VAL A 146 -16.37 11.41 -6.40
N VAL A 147 -17.16 12.47 -6.19
CA VAL A 147 -16.71 13.69 -5.53
C VAL A 147 -16.19 13.39 -4.12
N GLU A 148 -16.96 12.66 -3.30
CA GLU A 148 -16.53 12.31 -1.94
C GLU A 148 -15.25 11.45 -1.93
N PHE A 149 -15.12 10.51 -2.87
CA PHE A 149 -13.88 9.72 -3.02
C PHE A 149 -12.69 10.62 -3.37
N MET A 150 -12.88 11.55 -4.31
CA MET A 150 -11.84 12.46 -4.75
C MET A 150 -11.46 13.50 -3.68
N ASP A 151 -12.35 13.82 -2.75
CA ASP A 151 -12.02 14.69 -1.61
C ASP A 151 -10.98 14.05 -0.70
N TYR A 152 -11.00 12.72 -0.53
CA TYR A 152 -9.90 12.00 0.14
C TYR A 152 -8.61 12.07 -0.70
N VAL A 153 -8.70 11.79 -2.00
CA VAL A 153 -7.54 11.76 -2.92
C VAL A 153 -6.82 13.10 -2.93
N ARG A 154 -7.56 14.20 -3.11
CA ARG A 154 -7.02 15.56 -3.24
C ARG A 154 -6.56 16.17 -1.91
N GLY A 155 -7.14 15.71 -0.81
CA GLY A 155 -6.81 16.14 0.55
C GLY A 155 -5.84 15.19 1.23
N ASP A 156 -6.39 14.34 2.11
CA ASP A 156 -5.65 13.52 3.07
C ASP A 156 -4.63 12.58 2.38
N VAL A 157 -5.01 11.96 1.26
CA VAL A 157 -4.17 11.01 0.52
C VAL A 157 -3.00 11.72 -0.17
N ARG A 158 -3.25 12.85 -0.84
CA ARG A 158 -2.17 13.67 -1.42
C ARG A 158 -1.19 14.14 -0.34
N GLY A 159 -1.71 14.58 0.81
CA GLY A 159 -0.88 14.96 1.96
C GLY A 159 -0.02 13.79 2.45
N TRP A 160 -0.60 12.59 2.51
CA TRP A 160 0.12 11.36 2.87
C TRP A 160 1.21 11.00 1.85
N PHE A 161 0.93 11.06 0.54
CA PHE A 161 1.94 10.83 -0.49
C PHE A 161 3.09 11.84 -0.42
N GLY A 162 2.79 13.11 -0.14
CA GLY A 162 3.80 14.14 0.05
C GLY A 162 4.79 13.86 1.19
N GLN A 163 4.41 13.02 2.17
CA GLN A 163 5.29 12.60 3.27
C GLN A 163 6.18 11.40 2.91
N MET A 164 6.17 10.92 1.66
CA MET A 164 6.95 9.76 1.21
C MET A 164 7.57 9.98 -0.18
N SER A 165 7.82 11.25 -0.51
CA SER A 165 8.30 11.66 -1.84
C SER A 165 9.78 11.37 -2.08
N THR A 166 10.55 11.12 -1.02
CA THR A 166 12.00 10.85 -1.10
C THR A 166 12.41 9.64 -0.27
N ILE A 167 13.62 9.09 -0.53
CA ILE A 167 14.20 8.02 0.29
C ILE A 167 14.38 8.47 1.75
N THR A 168 14.73 9.75 1.96
CA THR A 168 14.86 10.30 3.31
C THR A 168 13.52 10.28 4.05
N ASP A 169 12.44 10.64 3.38
CA ASP A 169 11.09 10.61 3.96
C ASP A 169 10.68 9.17 4.30
N LEU A 170 10.95 8.23 3.40
CA LEU A 170 10.68 6.81 3.60
C LEU A 170 11.47 6.24 4.79
N LEU A 171 12.74 6.60 4.95
CA LEU A 171 13.58 6.21 6.08
C LEU A 171 13.03 6.74 7.42
N ALA A 172 12.57 7.98 7.45
CA ALA A 172 11.90 8.53 8.64
C ALA A 172 10.60 7.76 8.94
N ARG A 173 9.79 7.52 7.91
CA ARG A 173 8.51 6.80 8.00
C ARG A 173 8.67 5.35 8.47
N ALA A 174 9.76 4.69 8.10
CA ALA A 174 10.06 3.31 8.52
C ALA A 174 10.18 3.15 10.04
N ARG A 175 10.51 4.22 10.77
CA ARG A 175 10.62 4.20 12.24
C ARG A 175 9.30 4.46 12.95
N GLU A 176 8.31 5.02 12.26
CA GLU A 176 7.03 5.35 12.85
C GLU A 176 6.20 4.08 13.06
N PRO A 177 5.24 4.07 14.00
CA PRO A 177 4.21 3.04 14.07
C PRO A 177 3.31 3.05 12.83
N ARG A 178 2.55 1.98 12.61
CA ARG A 178 1.51 1.97 11.58
C ARG A 178 0.37 2.89 12.02
N LEU A 179 -0.23 3.63 11.09
CA LEU A 179 -1.50 4.31 11.32
C LEU A 179 -2.64 3.28 11.35
N SER A 180 -2.67 2.42 12.36
CA SER A 180 -3.71 1.41 12.54
C SER A 180 -4.09 1.25 14.02
N ALA A 181 -5.27 0.71 14.27
CA ALA A 181 -5.73 0.44 15.63
C ALA A 181 -5.04 -0.78 16.28
N LEU A 182 -4.35 -1.62 15.50
CA LEU A 182 -3.83 -2.91 15.95
C LEU A 182 -2.50 -2.78 16.69
N ASP A 183 -1.58 -1.94 16.21
CA ASP A 183 -0.32 -1.65 16.89
C ASP A 183 0.05 -0.17 16.68
N ARG A 184 0.12 0.56 17.78
CA ARG A 184 0.44 2.00 17.83
C ARG A 184 1.84 2.28 18.36
N SER A 185 2.57 1.24 18.74
CA SER A 185 3.88 1.32 19.41
C SER A 185 5.02 0.80 18.54
N ASN A 186 4.75 -0.18 17.68
CA ASN A 186 5.78 -0.78 16.85
C ASN A 186 5.68 -0.37 15.39
N PRO A 187 6.84 -0.20 14.73
CA PRO A 187 6.89 -0.03 13.29
C PRO A 187 6.24 -1.18 12.54
N ASN A 188 5.73 -0.90 11.34
CA ASN A 188 5.32 -1.96 10.43
C ASN A 188 6.60 -2.65 9.87
N PRO A 189 6.83 -3.94 10.16
CA PRO A 189 7.97 -4.68 9.64
C PRO A 189 8.04 -4.76 8.11
N GLU A 190 6.89 -4.87 7.42
CA GLU A 190 6.82 -4.90 5.96
C GLU A 190 7.41 -3.61 5.37
N ARG A 191 6.98 -2.48 5.94
CA ARG A 191 7.43 -1.15 5.54
C ARG A 191 8.90 -0.98 5.83
N LEU A 192 9.35 -1.33 7.03
CA LEU A 192 10.74 -1.20 7.41
C LEU A 192 11.65 -1.98 6.45
N ARG A 193 11.35 -3.25 6.18
CA ARG A 193 12.12 -4.09 5.27
C ARG A 193 12.09 -3.56 3.82
N ALA A 194 10.93 -3.09 3.35
CA ALA A 194 10.81 -2.49 2.03
C ALA A 194 11.65 -1.21 1.89
N VAL A 195 11.64 -0.35 2.90
CA VAL A 195 12.42 0.90 2.92
C VAL A 195 13.92 0.61 2.99
N VAL A 196 14.34 -0.38 3.78
CA VAL A 196 15.75 -0.83 3.81
C VAL A 196 16.22 -1.19 2.40
N ILE A 197 15.44 -2.00 1.68
CA ILE A 197 15.78 -2.41 0.31
C ILE A 197 15.87 -1.19 -0.63
N LEU A 198 14.89 -0.29 -0.60
CA LEU A 198 14.90 0.91 -1.43
C LEU A 198 16.10 1.83 -1.13
N ALA A 199 16.40 2.03 0.15
CA ALA A 199 17.50 2.88 0.58
C ALA A 199 18.86 2.29 0.18
N LEU A 200 19.04 0.96 0.27
CA LEU A 200 20.25 0.29 -0.23
C LEU A 200 20.40 0.45 -1.75
N LEU A 201 19.33 0.26 -2.51
CA LEU A 201 19.33 0.46 -3.97
C LEU A 201 19.64 1.92 -4.35
N ALA A 202 19.29 2.88 -3.50
CA ALA A 202 19.62 4.29 -3.65
C ALA A 202 21.02 4.66 -3.12
N GLY A 203 21.83 3.69 -2.69
CA GLY A 203 23.19 3.90 -2.17
C GLY A 203 23.25 4.52 -0.77
N ARG A 204 22.13 4.57 -0.04
CA ARG A 204 22.01 5.16 1.31
C ARG A 204 22.43 4.17 2.40
N VAL A 205 23.59 3.55 2.21
CA VAL A 205 24.06 2.41 3.04
C VAL A 205 24.15 2.77 4.53
N GLN A 206 24.73 3.92 4.87
CA GLN A 206 24.91 4.33 6.27
C GLN A 206 23.59 4.61 7.00
N ASP A 207 22.59 5.15 6.28
CA ASP A 207 21.27 5.36 6.85
C ASP A 207 20.58 4.01 7.15
N VAL A 208 20.80 3.02 6.29
CA VAL A 208 20.28 1.66 6.49
C VAL A 208 20.97 0.98 7.68
N VAL A 209 22.28 1.10 7.81
CA VAL A 209 23.04 0.63 8.99
C VAL A 209 22.44 1.23 10.26
N SER A 210 22.24 2.54 10.31
CA SER A 210 21.63 3.24 11.44
C SER A 210 20.20 2.78 11.72
N LEU A 211 19.37 2.58 10.69
CA LEU A 211 18.00 2.10 10.84
C LEU A 211 17.97 0.67 11.40
N MET A 212 18.83 -0.21 10.91
CA MET A 212 18.89 -1.60 11.34
C MET A 212 19.47 -1.75 12.76
N ASP A 213 20.48 -0.96 13.13
CA ASP A 213 20.97 -0.92 14.52
C ASP A 213 19.88 -0.51 15.49
N TRP A 214 19.14 0.56 15.15
CA TRP A 214 18.01 1.00 15.95
C TRP A 214 16.94 -0.08 16.06
N TYR A 215 16.54 -0.71 14.95
CA TYR A 215 15.45 -1.69 14.95
C TYR A 215 15.82 -2.97 15.69
N ARG A 216 17.05 -3.46 15.53
CA ARG A 216 17.60 -4.61 16.26
C ARG A 216 17.74 -4.36 17.75
N GLY A 217 18.03 -3.12 18.14
CA GLY A 217 18.17 -2.70 19.55
C GLY A 217 16.84 -2.51 20.28
N ARG A 218 15.69 -2.78 19.65
CA ARG A 218 14.37 -2.66 20.29
C ARG A 218 14.08 -3.87 21.18
N ASP A 219 13.42 -3.59 22.31
CA ASP A 219 12.91 -4.62 23.21
C ASP A 219 11.53 -5.18 22.79
N GLN A 220 10.85 -4.48 21.87
CA GLN A 220 9.49 -4.82 21.43
C GLN A 220 9.36 -4.71 19.91
N PHE A 221 8.65 -5.69 19.37
CA PHE A 221 8.34 -5.86 17.96
C PHE A 221 6.84 -6.02 17.78
N HIS A 222 6.37 -5.84 16.54
CA HIS A 222 4.99 -6.16 16.17
C HIS A 222 4.74 -7.67 16.33
N ASP A 223 3.50 -8.08 16.60
CA ASP A 223 3.12 -9.50 16.87
C ASP A 223 3.54 -10.53 15.81
N TRP A 224 3.85 -10.08 14.58
CA TRP A 224 4.28 -10.94 13.47
C TRP A 224 5.77 -10.75 13.10
N ASP A 225 6.55 -10.07 13.93
CA ASP A 225 8.00 -9.93 13.82
C ASP A 225 8.69 -10.34 15.12
N SER A 226 10.01 -10.56 15.09
CA SER A 226 10.78 -10.94 16.28
C SER A 226 12.26 -10.59 16.11
N ALA A 227 13.02 -10.58 17.21
CA ALA A 227 14.46 -10.36 17.17
C ALA A 227 15.17 -11.38 16.24
N GLU A 228 14.74 -12.64 16.24
CA GLU A 228 15.26 -13.68 15.35
C GLU A 228 14.97 -13.38 13.89
N ARG A 229 13.75 -12.96 13.55
CA ARG A 229 13.37 -12.57 12.18
C ARG A 229 14.12 -11.33 11.71
N VAL A 230 14.35 -10.36 12.60
CA VAL A 230 15.16 -9.18 12.27
C VAL A 230 16.60 -9.56 12.02
N ALA A 231 17.18 -10.46 12.83
CA ALA A 231 18.53 -10.96 12.62
C ALA A 231 18.65 -11.76 11.30
N ALA A 232 17.66 -12.59 10.98
CA ALA A 232 17.59 -13.32 9.71
C ALA A 232 17.51 -12.37 8.51
N PHE A 233 16.69 -11.31 8.60
CA PHE A 233 16.60 -10.28 7.58
C PHE A 233 17.93 -9.56 7.37
N ASP A 234 18.56 -9.11 8.46
CA ASP A 234 19.84 -8.40 8.42
C ASP A 234 20.96 -9.25 7.79
N ALA A 235 21.00 -10.55 8.11
CA ALA A 235 21.93 -11.50 7.52
C ALA A 235 21.66 -11.71 6.02
N ALA A 236 20.40 -11.91 5.63
CA ALA A 236 20.02 -12.14 4.24
C ALA A 236 20.31 -10.91 3.36
N ILE A 237 20.01 -9.71 3.87
CA ILE A 237 20.33 -8.44 3.19
C ILE A 237 21.83 -8.22 3.08
N SER A 238 22.62 -8.59 4.09
CA SER A 238 24.09 -8.52 4.02
C SER A 238 24.67 -9.40 2.90
N VAL A 239 24.09 -10.57 2.64
CA VAL A 239 24.47 -11.41 1.50
C VAL A 239 24.10 -10.75 0.17
N ARG A 240 22.93 -10.12 0.09
CA ARG A 240 22.41 -9.52 -1.13
C ARG A 240 23.08 -8.19 -1.51
N PHE A 241 23.55 -7.43 -0.53
CA PHE A 241 24.15 -6.09 -0.66
C PHE A 241 25.53 -6.06 0.03
N PRO A 242 26.63 -6.44 -0.66
CA PRO A 242 27.96 -6.53 -0.05
C PRO A 242 28.48 -5.22 0.55
N GLU A 243 28.10 -4.07 -0.02
CA GLU A 243 28.40 -2.75 0.50
C GLU A 243 27.78 -2.51 1.89
N TYR A 244 26.57 -3.04 2.11
CA TYR A 244 25.92 -3.01 3.42
C TYR A 244 26.64 -3.91 4.42
N ALA A 245 27.01 -5.13 4.01
CA ALA A 245 27.79 -6.04 4.87
C ALA A 245 29.12 -5.42 5.31
N THR A 246 29.80 -4.72 4.40
CA THR A 246 31.06 -4.03 4.71
C THR A 246 30.84 -2.90 5.70
N ALA A 247 29.82 -2.07 5.47
CA ALA A 247 29.50 -0.96 6.37
C ALA A 247 29.01 -1.42 7.75
N ARG A 248 28.36 -2.59 7.84
CA ARG A 248 27.88 -3.20 9.09
C ARG A 248 28.98 -3.63 10.05
N LEU A 249 30.18 -3.88 9.53
CA LEU A 249 31.36 -4.36 10.27
C LEU A 249 32.33 -3.22 10.66
N ALA A 250 32.15 -2.03 10.09
CA ALA A 250 32.94 -0.84 10.37
C ALA A 250 32.44 -0.13 11.63
#